data_AF-A0A1Y1LPZ7-F1
#
_entry.id   AF-A0A1Y1LPZ7-F1
#
_cell.length_a   1.000
_cell.length_b   1.000
_cell.length_c   1.000
_cell.angle_alpha   90.00
_cell.angle_beta   90.00
_cell.angle_gamma   90.00
#
_symmetry.space_group_name_H-M   'P 1'
#
loop_
_entity.id
_entity.type
_entity.pdbx_description
1 polymer ?
#
loop_
_entity_poly.entity_id
_entity_poly.type
_entity_poly.pdbx_seq_one_letter_code
_entity_poly.pdbx_strand_id
1 'polypeptide(L)'
;QPDARTASDKLALAAKLLSDSKENLPELYSLKETTTLLRLQESLDRDLTDSFSGLSVNETMFKLIRLGYNGRAKKIQSEFKISEKVAWWIRLRALVVKRDWNEIEEISKTKKSPIGWEPFFSLTLQAGNPRLAAVFVPKCTGLEPGQSITMYEKCGMRVKAAEEAIRLKNLEAWERLLEAAGKGSQEGREIERLGNA
;
A
#
# COMPACT_ATOMS: atom_id res chain seq x y z
N GLN A 1 19.43 26.12 -5.41
CA GLN A 1 19.74 24.70 -5.20
C GLN A 1 21.09 24.43 -5.85
N PRO A 2 21.98 23.61 -5.25
CA PRO A 2 23.21 23.23 -5.94
C PRO A 2 22.82 22.49 -7.22
N ASP A 3 23.40 22.87 -8.35
CA ASP A 3 23.09 22.23 -9.62
C ASP A 3 23.47 20.73 -9.56
N ALA A 4 22.74 19.88 -10.27
CA ALA A 4 22.91 18.43 -10.19
C ALA A 4 24.27 17.94 -10.73
N ARG A 5 24.92 18.72 -11.60
CA ARG A 5 26.29 18.48 -12.08
C ARG A 5 27.30 18.73 -10.96
N THR A 6 27.17 19.83 -10.22
CA THR A 6 27.96 20.12 -9.02
C THR A 6 27.80 19.01 -7.98
N ALA A 7 26.57 18.51 -7.77
CA ALA A 7 26.33 17.39 -6.86
C ALA A 7 27.06 16.11 -7.32
N SER A 8 26.94 15.75 -8.61
CA SER A 8 27.63 14.59 -9.19
C SER A 8 29.15 14.68 -9.06
N ASP A 9 29.74 15.86 -9.30
CA ASP A 9 31.19 16.05 -9.20
C ASP A 9 31.69 15.91 -7.76
N LYS A 10 30.92 16.41 -6.77
CA LYS A 10 31.26 16.25 -5.36
C LYS A 10 31.13 14.81 -4.89
N LEU A 11 30.12 14.07 -5.35
CA LEU A 11 29.97 12.63 -5.06
C LEU A 11 31.12 11.82 -5.65
N ALA A 12 31.57 12.14 -6.87
CA ALA A 12 32.72 11.49 -7.49
C ALA A 12 34.02 11.74 -6.71
N LEU A 13 34.23 12.97 -6.23
CA LEU A 13 35.37 13.31 -5.39
C LEU A 13 35.33 12.54 -4.06
N ALA A 14 34.18 12.49 -3.41
CA ALA A 14 34.00 11.72 -2.17
C ALA A 14 34.27 10.23 -2.39
N ALA A 15 33.78 9.65 -3.50
CA ALA A 15 34.03 8.25 -3.83
C ALA A 15 35.53 7.97 -4.07
N LYS A 16 36.26 8.92 -4.65
CA LYS A 16 37.72 8.80 -4.81
C LYS A 16 38.46 8.86 -3.47
N LEU A 17 38.05 9.73 -2.55
CA LEU A 17 38.67 9.80 -1.21
C LEU A 17 38.43 8.53 -0.40
N LEU A 18 37.25 7.92 -0.56
CA LEU A 18 36.89 6.72 0.18
C LEU A 18 37.46 5.44 -0.44
N SER A 19 37.94 5.46 -1.70
CA SER A 19 38.43 4.26 -2.39
C SER A 19 39.72 3.67 -1.84
N ASP A 20 40.43 4.44 -1.00
CA ASP A 20 41.75 4.08 -0.50
C ASP A 20 41.70 3.06 0.65
N SER A 21 40.54 2.86 1.29
CA SER A 21 40.33 1.86 2.35
C SER A 21 39.19 0.90 2.03
N LYS A 22 39.41 -0.38 2.32
CA LYS A 22 38.38 -1.43 2.24
C LYS A 22 37.29 -1.28 3.31
N GLU A 23 37.55 -0.49 4.36
CA GLU A 23 36.55 -0.23 5.41
C GLU A 23 35.41 0.64 4.88
N ASN A 24 35.66 1.47 3.86
CA ASN A 24 34.67 2.40 3.30
C ASN A 24 33.80 1.79 2.19
N LEU A 25 33.82 0.46 2.02
CA LEU A 25 33.06 -0.21 0.95
C LEU A 25 31.55 0.13 1.00
N PRO A 26 30.86 0.12 2.16
CA PRO A 26 29.44 0.49 2.24
C PRO A 26 29.14 1.91 1.75
N GLU A 27 29.99 2.88 2.12
CA GLU A 27 29.87 4.28 1.72
C GLU A 27 30.12 4.44 0.23
N LEU A 28 31.11 3.73 -0.33
CA LEU A 28 31.36 3.70 -1.77
C LEU A 28 30.18 3.15 -2.57
N TYR A 29 29.51 2.10 -2.08
CA TYR A 29 28.28 1.60 -2.69
C TYR A 29 27.17 2.64 -2.62
N SER A 30 26.99 3.28 -1.46
CA SER A 30 25.97 4.30 -1.25
C SER A 30 26.16 5.53 -2.15
N LEU A 31 27.41 5.99 -2.34
CA LEU A 31 27.73 7.09 -3.25
C LEU A 31 27.46 6.74 -4.72
N LYS A 32 27.77 5.50 -5.12
CA LYS A 32 27.46 4.99 -6.47
C LYS A 32 25.96 4.94 -6.70
N GLU A 33 25.19 4.38 -5.76
CA GLU A 33 23.72 4.35 -5.86
C GLU A 33 23.12 5.76 -5.88
N THR A 34 23.62 6.68 -5.06
CA THR A 34 23.17 8.09 -5.06
C THR A 34 23.43 8.75 -6.42
N THR A 35 24.60 8.51 -7.01
CA THR A 35 24.95 9.03 -8.35
C THR A 35 24.01 8.47 -9.42
N THR A 36 23.72 7.17 -9.37
CA THR A 36 22.76 6.52 -10.27
C THR A 36 21.36 7.10 -10.11
N LEU A 37 20.90 7.32 -8.87
CA LEU A 37 19.59 7.90 -8.58
C LEU A 37 19.45 9.30 -9.16
N LEU A 38 20.43 10.17 -8.92
CA LEU A 38 20.40 11.55 -9.42
C LEU A 38 20.33 11.59 -10.95
N ARG A 39 21.11 10.76 -11.65
CA ARG A 39 21.06 10.67 -13.13
C ARG A 39 19.69 10.20 -13.63
N LEU A 40 19.10 9.21 -12.97
CA LEU A 40 17.76 8.75 -13.31
C LEU A 40 16.72 9.85 -13.07
N GLN A 41 16.81 10.57 -11.96
CA GLN A 41 15.92 11.68 -11.63
C GLN A 41 16.04 12.83 -12.62
N GLU A 42 17.25 13.24 -13.02
CA GLU A 42 17.43 14.26 -14.08
C GLU A 42 16.75 13.87 -15.40
N SER A 43 16.78 12.58 -15.76
CA SER A 43 16.05 12.08 -16.92
C SER A 43 14.54 12.13 -16.72
N LEU A 44 14.05 11.82 -15.52
CA LEU A 44 12.63 11.94 -15.18
C LEU A 44 12.17 13.39 -15.20
N ASP A 45 12.98 14.33 -14.68
CA ASP A 45 12.68 15.76 -14.66
C ASP A 45 12.47 16.31 -16.06
N ARG A 46 13.36 15.94 -16.98
CA ARG A 46 13.27 16.31 -18.39
C ARG A 46 12.08 15.66 -19.10
N ASP A 47 11.91 14.35 -18.94
CA ASP A 47 10.90 13.59 -19.69
C ASP A 47 9.47 13.90 -19.22
N LEU A 48 9.29 14.11 -17.91
CA LEU A 48 7.98 14.23 -17.27
C LEU A 48 7.62 15.66 -16.92
N THR A 49 8.55 16.61 -17.11
CA THR A 49 8.37 18.04 -16.77
C THR A 49 7.89 18.24 -15.32
N ASP A 50 8.48 17.48 -14.38
CA ASP A 50 8.13 17.50 -12.96
C ASP A 50 9.39 17.22 -12.12
N SER A 51 9.52 17.76 -10.91
CA SER A 51 10.76 17.69 -10.12
C SER A 51 10.89 16.38 -9.33
N PHE A 52 11.87 15.55 -9.66
CA PHE A 52 12.25 14.33 -8.94
C PHE A 52 13.63 14.45 -8.29
N SER A 53 14.51 15.31 -8.80
CA SER A 53 15.85 15.49 -8.25
C SER A 53 15.83 15.77 -6.74
N GLY A 54 16.58 14.97 -5.98
CA GLY A 54 16.72 15.10 -4.53
C GLY A 54 15.74 14.27 -3.70
N LEU A 55 14.77 13.61 -4.33
CA LEU A 55 13.94 12.61 -3.64
C LEU A 55 14.76 11.37 -3.31
N SER A 56 14.40 10.66 -2.24
CA SER A 56 14.91 9.30 -2.02
C SER A 56 14.38 8.33 -3.08
N VAL A 57 14.97 7.13 -3.17
CA VAL A 57 14.48 6.08 -4.09
C VAL A 57 13.01 5.76 -3.83
N ASN A 58 12.62 5.67 -2.56
CA ASN A 58 11.25 5.35 -2.15
C ASN A 58 10.26 6.47 -2.52
N GLU A 59 10.63 7.73 -2.31
CA GLU A 59 9.82 8.88 -2.69
C GLU A 59 9.71 9.02 -4.20
N THR A 60 10.78 8.72 -4.94
CA THR A 60 10.78 8.67 -6.41
C THR A 60 9.78 7.63 -6.91
N MET A 61 9.82 6.41 -6.37
CA MET A 61 8.84 5.36 -6.69
C MET A 61 7.41 5.79 -6.35
N PHE A 62 7.20 6.34 -5.14
CA PHE A 62 5.90 6.81 -4.69
C PHE A 62 5.33 7.86 -5.66
N LYS A 63 6.14 8.87 -6.02
CA LYS A 63 5.73 9.93 -6.94
C LYS A 63 5.42 9.39 -8.33
N LEU A 64 6.24 8.49 -8.86
CA LEU A 64 6.01 7.87 -10.17
C LEU A 64 4.68 7.10 -10.21
N ILE A 65 4.38 6.29 -9.19
CA ILE A 65 3.12 5.53 -9.11
C ILE A 65 1.93 6.48 -8.99
N ARG A 66 2.05 7.53 -8.15
CA ARG A 66 1.00 8.54 -7.99
C ARG A 66 0.68 9.27 -9.29
N LEU A 67 1.68 9.50 -10.14
CA LEU A 67 1.51 10.09 -11.47
C LEU A 67 1.05 9.09 -12.55
N GLY A 68 0.96 7.79 -12.23
CA GLY A 68 0.56 6.75 -13.17
C GLY A 68 1.70 6.12 -13.98
N TYR A 69 2.96 6.49 -13.72
CA TYR A 69 4.14 5.94 -14.41
C TYR A 69 4.61 4.62 -13.79
N ASN A 70 3.70 3.65 -13.67
CA ASN A 70 3.93 2.34 -13.03
C ASN A 70 5.12 1.58 -13.63
N GLY A 71 5.30 1.63 -14.96
CA GLY A 71 6.44 1.00 -15.63
C GLY A 71 7.79 1.61 -15.24
N ARG A 72 7.86 2.95 -15.07
CA ARG A 72 9.07 3.64 -14.61
C ARG A 72 9.34 3.34 -13.13
N ALA A 73 8.31 3.30 -12.29
CA ALA A 73 8.45 2.91 -10.89
C ALA A 73 9.01 1.48 -10.73
N LYS A 74 8.57 0.54 -11.58
CA LYS A 74 9.12 -0.84 -11.59
C LYS A 74 10.60 -0.88 -11.99
N LYS A 75 11.04 -0.03 -12.92
CA LYS A 75 12.47 0.10 -13.26
C LYS A 75 13.29 0.58 -12.07
N ILE A 76 12.82 1.60 -11.35
CA ILE A 76 13.48 2.07 -10.12
C ILE A 76 13.55 0.94 -9.08
N GLN A 77 12.46 0.20 -8.88
CA GLN A 77 12.46 -0.95 -7.97
C GLN A 77 13.56 -1.97 -8.31
N SER A 78 13.70 -2.33 -9.58
CA SER A 78 14.70 -3.30 -10.04
C SER A 78 16.12 -2.78 -9.92
N GLU A 79 16.37 -1.52 -10.32
CA GLU A 79 17.68 -0.89 -10.30
C GLU A 79 18.26 -0.84 -8.88
N PHE A 80 17.45 -0.41 -7.92
CA PHE A 80 17.86 -0.26 -6.51
C PHE A 80 17.54 -1.49 -5.66
N LYS A 81 17.17 -2.62 -6.29
CA LYS A 81 16.90 -3.90 -5.63
C LYS A 81 15.95 -3.77 -4.42
N ILE A 82 14.92 -2.93 -4.57
CA ILE A 82 13.96 -2.69 -3.49
C ILE A 82 13.18 -3.99 -3.22
N SER A 83 13.22 -4.42 -1.96
CA SER A 83 12.51 -5.62 -1.53
C SER A 83 11.02 -5.55 -1.87
N GLU A 84 10.44 -6.70 -2.19
CA GLU A 84 9.05 -6.79 -2.61
C GLU A 84 8.10 -6.20 -1.55
N LYS A 85 8.37 -6.48 -0.27
CA LYS A 85 7.59 -5.95 0.86
C LYS A 85 7.55 -4.42 0.87
N VAL A 86 8.69 -3.75 0.67
CA VAL A 86 8.78 -2.29 0.64
C VAL A 86 8.08 -1.73 -0.59
N ALA A 87 8.29 -2.33 -1.75
CA ALA A 87 7.65 -1.90 -3.00
C ALA A 87 6.11 -1.97 -2.92
N TRP A 88 5.56 -3.01 -2.30
CA TRP A 88 4.12 -3.15 -2.09
C TRP A 88 3.56 -2.09 -1.15
N TRP A 89 4.26 -1.76 -0.06
CA TRP A 89 3.87 -0.65 0.82
C TRP A 89 3.86 0.69 0.10
N ILE A 90 4.91 0.98 -0.68
CA ILE A 90 4.99 2.22 -1.47
C ILE A 90 3.85 2.28 -2.48
N ARG A 91 3.60 1.19 -3.21
CA ARG A 91 2.53 1.10 -4.21
C ARG A 91 1.16 1.32 -3.60
N LEU A 92 0.82 0.60 -2.52
CA LEU A 92 -0.47 0.77 -1.84
C LEU A 92 -0.68 2.21 -1.39
N ARG A 93 0.30 2.80 -0.69
CA ARG A 93 0.20 4.19 -0.22
C ARG A 93 0.04 5.18 -1.38
N ALA A 94 0.78 4.98 -2.47
CA ALA A 94 0.71 5.85 -3.65
C ALA A 94 -0.66 5.76 -4.34
N LEU A 95 -1.18 4.55 -4.54
CA LEU A 95 -2.50 4.32 -5.16
C LEU A 95 -3.64 4.87 -4.31
N VAL A 96 -3.55 4.72 -2.98
CA VAL A 96 -4.54 5.29 -2.04
C VAL A 96 -4.55 6.83 -2.12
N VAL A 97 -3.38 7.47 -2.13
CA VAL A 97 -3.28 8.93 -2.30
C VAL A 97 -3.78 9.38 -3.67
N LYS A 98 -3.49 8.60 -4.72
CA LYS A 98 -4.00 8.83 -6.09
C LYS A 98 -5.52 8.59 -6.21
N ARG A 99 -6.13 7.88 -5.24
CA ARG A 99 -7.50 7.36 -5.30
C ARG A 99 -7.74 6.44 -6.51
N ASP A 100 -6.72 5.70 -6.92
CA ASP A 100 -6.80 4.76 -8.02
C ASP A 100 -7.38 3.42 -7.54
N TRP A 101 -8.68 3.44 -7.28
CA TRP A 101 -9.42 2.30 -6.74
C TRP A 101 -9.43 1.11 -7.71
N ASN A 102 -9.40 1.38 -9.01
CA ASN A 102 -9.38 0.34 -10.05
C ASN A 102 -8.09 -0.48 -9.96
N GLU A 103 -6.95 0.17 -9.80
CA GLU A 103 -5.68 -0.55 -9.66
C GLU A 103 -5.59 -1.30 -8.32
N ILE A 104 -6.16 -0.75 -7.23
CA ILE A 104 -6.25 -1.43 -5.92
C ILE A 104 -7.14 -2.69 -6.01
N GLU A 105 -8.28 -2.60 -6.71
CA GLU A 105 -9.16 -3.74 -6.97
C GLU A 105 -8.49 -4.80 -7.85
N GLU A 106 -7.72 -4.39 -8.87
CA GLU A 106 -6.97 -5.36 -9.67
C GLU A 106 -5.91 -6.09 -8.82
N ILE A 107 -5.23 -5.39 -7.91
CA ILE A 107 -4.31 -6.01 -6.96
C ILE A 107 -5.04 -7.01 -6.05
N SER A 108 -6.30 -6.74 -5.69
CA SER A 108 -7.12 -7.65 -4.87
C SER A 108 -7.43 -8.98 -5.57
N LYS A 109 -7.19 -9.12 -6.88
CA LYS A 109 -7.33 -10.41 -7.59
C LYS A 109 -6.12 -11.33 -7.42
N THR A 110 -4.99 -10.81 -6.94
CA THR A 110 -3.80 -11.63 -6.70
C THR A 110 -3.97 -12.49 -5.44
N LYS A 111 -3.39 -13.71 -5.45
CA LYS A 111 -3.59 -14.71 -4.38
C LYS A 111 -2.88 -14.36 -3.08
N LYS A 112 -1.68 -13.80 -3.16
CA LYS A 112 -0.81 -13.52 -2.01
C LYS A 112 -0.31 -12.09 -2.07
N SER A 113 -0.21 -11.47 -0.89
CA SER A 113 0.40 -10.17 -0.69
C SER A 113 1.59 -10.33 0.26
N PRO A 114 2.80 -9.86 -0.09
CA PRO A 114 3.96 -9.88 0.80
C PRO A 114 3.80 -9.07 2.09
N ILE A 115 2.81 -8.15 2.11
CA ILE A 115 2.47 -7.32 3.27
C ILE A 115 1.18 -7.79 3.97
N GLY A 116 0.59 -8.90 3.52
CA GLY A 116 -0.76 -9.30 3.92
C GLY A 116 -1.85 -8.43 3.31
N TRP A 117 -3.11 -8.69 3.67
CA TRP A 117 -4.28 -7.97 3.14
C TRP A 117 -4.87 -6.95 4.13
N GLU A 118 -4.51 -7.02 5.41
CA GLU A 118 -4.94 -6.07 6.43
C GLU A 118 -4.51 -4.62 6.15
N PRO A 119 -3.28 -4.36 5.62
CA PRO A 119 -2.92 -3.01 5.20
C PRO A 119 -3.83 -2.46 4.09
N PHE A 120 -4.22 -3.32 3.14
CA PHE A 120 -5.11 -2.93 2.05
C PHE A 120 -6.50 -2.58 2.57
N PHE A 121 -7.05 -3.39 3.48
CA PHE A 121 -8.30 -3.08 4.17
C PHE A 121 -8.21 -1.72 4.88
N SER A 122 -7.21 -1.55 5.75
CA SER A 122 -7.12 -0.42 6.66
C SER A 122 -6.93 0.91 5.91
N LEU A 123 -6.00 0.95 4.95
CA LEU A 123 -5.73 2.18 4.21
C LEU A 123 -6.84 2.53 3.22
N THR A 124 -7.47 1.53 2.59
CA THR A 124 -8.59 1.77 1.66
C THR A 124 -9.82 2.28 2.41
N LEU A 125 -10.09 1.72 3.61
CA LEU A 125 -11.17 2.19 4.47
C LEU A 125 -10.92 3.61 4.97
N GLN A 126 -9.71 3.89 5.47
CA GLN A 126 -9.32 5.21 5.97
C GLN A 126 -9.42 6.28 4.88
N ALA A 127 -9.18 5.92 3.62
CA ALA A 127 -9.30 6.82 2.48
C ALA A 127 -10.74 7.00 1.97
N GLY A 128 -11.73 6.38 2.63
CA GLY A 128 -13.15 6.61 2.40
C GLY A 128 -13.80 5.69 1.38
N ASN A 129 -13.21 4.54 1.07
CA ASN A 129 -13.83 3.54 0.19
C ASN A 129 -14.16 2.22 0.94
N PRO A 130 -15.22 2.20 1.77
CA PRO A 130 -15.61 1.02 2.53
C PRO A 130 -16.04 -0.16 1.63
N ARG A 131 -16.58 0.13 0.45
CA ARG A 131 -16.99 -0.92 -0.51
C ARG A 131 -15.80 -1.75 -0.98
N LEU A 132 -14.73 -1.08 -1.41
CA LEU A 132 -13.51 -1.76 -1.83
C LEU A 132 -12.75 -2.35 -0.63
N ALA A 133 -12.73 -1.67 0.52
CA ALA A 133 -12.09 -2.20 1.73
C ALA A 133 -12.66 -3.58 2.11
N ALA A 134 -14.00 -3.74 2.03
CA ALA A 134 -14.67 -5.01 2.34
C ALA A 134 -14.21 -6.20 1.49
N VAL A 135 -13.67 -5.98 0.27
CA VAL A 135 -13.14 -7.04 -0.60
C VAL A 135 -11.91 -7.73 0.02
N PHE A 136 -11.17 -7.02 0.89
CA PHE A 136 -9.96 -7.54 1.52
C PHE A 136 -10.23 -8.33 2.80
N VAL A 137 -11.40 -8.16 3.44
CA VAL A 137 -11.75 -8.83 4.71
C VAL A 137 -11.59 -10.36 4.64
N PRO A 138 -12.21 -11.08 3.66
CA PRO A 138 -12.08 -12.54 3.60
C PRO A 138 -10.67 -13.00 3.20
N LYS A 139 -9.81 -12.08 2.75
CA LYS A 139 -8.43 -12.37 2.36
C LYS A 139 -7.44 -12.22 3.52
N CYS A 140 -7.84 -11.56 4.61
CA CYS A 140 -6.98 -11.38 5.77
C CYS A 140 -6.83 -12.71 6.50
N THR A 141 -5.59 -13.21 6.58
CA THR A 141 -5.24 -14.49 7.22
C THR A 141 -4.64 -14.23 8.60
N GLY A 142 -4.97 -15.05 9.59
CA GLY A 142 -4.42 -14.90 10.95
C GLY A 142 -5.13 -13.83 11.78
N LEU A 143 -6.32 -13.41 11.37
CA LEU A 143 -7.18 -12.54 12.17
C LEU A 143 -7.59 -13.20 13.48
N GLU A 144 -7.75 -12.40 14.51
CA GLU A 144 -8.35 -12.86 15.77
C GLU A 144 -9.80 -13.30 15.54
N PRO A 145 -10.30 -14.30 16.29
CA PRO A 145 -11.69 -14.73 16.19
C PRO A 145 -12.66 -13.54 16.34
N GLY A 146 -13.54 -13.37 15.35
CA GLY A 146 -14.52 -12.28 15.33
C GLY A 146 -14.02 -10.93 14.80
N GLN A 147 -12.71 -10.76 14.53
CA GLN A 147 -12.19 -9.51 13.99
C GLN A 147 -12.73 -9.19 12.58
N SER A 148 -13.01 -10.21 11.77
CA SER A 148 -13.65 -10.05 10.45
C SER A 148 -15.06 -9.45 10.54
N ILE A 149 -15.82 -9.76 11.61
CA ILE A 149 -17.13 -9.17 11.90
C ILE A 149 -16.98 -7.67 12.10
N THR A 150 -16.06 -7.27 12.99
CA THR A 150 -15.74 -5.87 13.28
C THR A 150 -15.24 -5.14 12.04
N MET A 151 -14.50 -5.80 11.15
CA MET A 151 -14.07 -5.21 9.88
C MET A 151 -15.25 -4.89 8.95
N TYR A 152 -16.23 -5.79 8.81
CA TYR A 152 -17.44 -5.51 8.04
C TYR A 152 -18.32 -4.41 8.66
N GLU A 153 -18.41 -4.36 10.00
CA GLU A 153 -19.07 -3.26 10.71
C GLU A 153 -18.41 -1.91 10.41
N LYS A 154 -17.07 -1.85 10.44
CA LYS A 154 -16.31 -0.64 10.09
C LYS A 154 -16.53 -0.21 8.63
N CYS A 155 -16.84 -1.14 7.73
CA CYS A 155 -17.26 -0.85 6.36
C CYS A 155 -18.73 -0.39 6.24
N GLY A 156 -19.48 -0.33 7.35
CA GLY A 156 -20.92 -0.05 7.34
C GLY A 156 -21.76 -1.17 6.73
N MET A 157 -21.21 -2.37 6.59
CA MET A 157 -21.88 -3.52 5.97
C MET A 157 -22.45 -4.45 7.04
N ARG A 158 -23.52 -4.00 7.70
CA ARG A 158 -24.10 -4.73 8.85
C ARG A 158 -24.61 -6.13 8.49
N VAL A 159 -25.28 -6.28 7.34
CA VAL A 159 -25.77 -7.58 6.86
C VAL A 159 -24.62 -8.57 6.65
N LYS A 160 -23.52 -8.14 6.00
CA LYS A 160 -22.33 -8.99 5.82
C LYS A 160 -21.63 -9.31 7.13
N ALA A 161 -21.60 -8.37 8.07
CA ALA A 161 -21.06 -8.62 9.40
C ALA A 161 -21.87 -9.73 10.12
N ALA A 162 -23.21 -9.72 9.97
CA ALA A 162 -24.08 -10.73 10.56
C ALA A 162 -23.91 -12.10 9.90
N GLU A 163 -23.78 -12.14 8.56
CA GLU A 163 -23.45 -13.36 7.82
C GLU A 163 -22.12 -13.96 8.30
N GLU A 164 -21.10 -13.12 8.48
CA GLU A 164 -19.80 -13.54 8.98
C GLU A 164 -19.87 -14.02 10.44
N ALA A 165 -20.72 -13.40 11.27
CA ALA A 165 -20.96 -13.83 12.65
C ALA A 165 -21.56 -15.24 12.73
N ILE A 166 -22.55 -15.53 11.88
CA ILE A 166 -23.15 -16.88 11.77
C ILE A 166 -22.11 -17.89 11.29
N ARG A 167 -21.33 -17.55 10.26
CA ARG A 167 -20.25 -18.41 9.74
C ARG A 167 -19.23 -18.78 10.82
N LEU A 168 -18.95 -17.85 11.73
CA LEU A 168 -18.05 -18.03 12.87
C LEU A 168 -18.74 -18.62 14.12
N LYS A 169 -20.03 -18.94 14.06
CA LYS A 169 -20.87 -19.40 15.19
C LYS A 169 -20.85 -18.45 16.39
N ASN A 170 -20.70 -17.16 16.13
CA ASN A 170 -20.73 -16.12 17.15
C ASN A 170 -22.15 -15.54 17.26
N LEU A 171 -23.01 -16.22 18.02
CA LEU A 171 -24.40 -15.83 18.24
C LEU A 171 -24.51 -14.47 18.93
N GLU A 172 -23.66 -14.19 19.91
CA GLU A 172 -23.63 -12.92 20.63
C GLU A 172 -23.40 -11.74 19.67
N ALA A 173 -22.45 -11.88 18.75
CA ALA A 173 -22.19 -10.87 17.74
C ALA A 173 -23.36 -10.70 16.76
N TRP A 174 -24.01 -11.80 16.35
CA TRP A 174 -25.18 -11.74 15.48
C TRP A 174 -26.38 -11.05 16.16
N GLU A 175 -26.69 -11.40 17.41
CA GLU A 175 -27.77 -10.77 18.19
C GLU A 175 -27.53 -9.27 18.35
N ARG A 176 -26.30 -8.87 18.69
CA ARG A 176 -25.91 -7.46 18.77
C ARG A 176 -26.13 -6.72 17.44
N LEU A 177 -25.79 -7.34 16.31
CA LEU A 177 -25.98 -6.76 14.98
C LEU A 177 -27.46 -6.66 14.60
N LEU A 178 -28.26 -7.64 14.95
CA LEU A 178 -29.72 -7.64 14.73
C LEU A 178 -30.40 -6.53 15.55
N GLU A 179 -30.03 -6.40 16.83
CA GLU A 179 -30.53 -5.33 17.70
C GLU A 179 -30.14 -3.95 17.16
N ALA A 180 -28.88 -3.77 16.77
CA ALA A 180 -28.38 -2.52 16.19
C ALA A 180 -29.05 -2.15 14.85
N ALA A 181 -29.53 -3.14 14.07
CA ALA A 181 -30.31 -2.90 12.85
C ALA A 181 -31.77 -2.54 13.14
N GLY A 182 -32.30 -2.96 14.30
CA GLY A 182 -33.71 -2.90 14.66
C GLY A 182 -34.55 -3.95 13.92
N LYS A 183 -35.16 -4.88 14.66
CA LYS A 183 -35.92 -6.03 14.12
C LYS A 183 -37.03 -5.67 13.12
N GLY A 184 -37.59 -4.46 13.21
CA GLY A 184 -38.63 -3.98 12.30
C GLY A 184 -38.12 -3.44 10.96
N SER A 185 -36.83 -3.11 10.85
CA SER A 185 -36.23 -2.50 9.66
C SER A 185 -35.99 -3.52 8.55
N GLN A 186 -35.79 -3.04 7.32
CA GLN A 186 -35.47 -3.92 6.19
C GLN A 186 -34.16 -4.69 6.42
N GLU A 187 -33.11 -4.02 6.93
CA GLU A 187 -31.84 -4.65 7.28
C GLU A 187 -32.01 -5.68 8.42
N GLY A 188 -32.80 -5.34 9.45
CA GLY A 188 -33.05 -6.24 10.58
C GLY A 188 -33.74 -7.54 10.15
N ARG A 189 -34.75 -7.46 9.27
CA ARG A 189 -35.43 -8.65 8.72
C ARG A 189 -34.49 -9.51 7.89
N GLU A 190 -33.55 -8.92 7.17
CA GLU A 190 -32.55 -9.66 6.39
C GLU A 190 -31.58 -10.39 7.33
N ILE A 191 -31.09 -9.71 8.37
CA ILE A 191 -30.23 -10.30 9.40
C ILE A 191 -30.95 -11.44 10.14
N GLU A 192 -32.22 -11.26 10.47
CA GLU A 192 -33.05 -12.28 11.13
C GLU A 192 -33.21 -13.54 10.28
N ARG A 193 -33.39 -13.39 8.95
CA ARG A 193 -33.46 -14.54 8.04
C ARG A 193 -32.17 -15.34 8.00
N LEU A 194 -31.01 -14.68 8.08
CA LEU A 194 -29.72 -15.37 8.09
C LEU A 194 -29.57 -16.30 9.30
N GLY A 195 -30.11 -15.93 10.47
CA GLY A 195 -30.03 -16.76 11.67
C GLY A 195 -31.01 -17.94 11.70
N ASN A 196 -32.04 -17.92 10.84
CA ASN A 196 -33.05 -18.99 10.72
C ASN A 196 -32.76 -19.98 9.59
N ALA A 197 -31.69 -19.77 8.81
CA ALA A 197 -31.27 -20.60 7.68
C ALA A 197 -30.14 -21.57 8.08
#